data_AF-A0A8J6GJ70-F1
#
_entry.id   AF-A0A8J6GJ70-F1
#
_cell.length_a   1.000
_cell.length_b   1.000
_cell.length_c   1.000
_cell.angle_alpha   90.00
_cell.angle_beta   90.00
_cell.angle_gamma   90.00
#
_symmetry.space_group_name_H-M   'P 1'
#
loop_
_entity.id
_entity.type
_entity.pdbx_description
1 polymer ?
#
loop_
_entity_poly.entity_id
_entity_poly.type
_entity_poly.pdbx_seq_one_letter_code
_entity_poly.pdbx_strand_id
1 'polypeptide(L)'
;MLVNSQLLGTPGSSQNLWQRLVKRMTRFFTKLDADKSYQCLKETFEKLGYQWKKSCMNQVTVSTTDRRNNKLIFKINLVEMDEKILVDFRLSKGDGLEFKRHFLKIKGKLSDIVSSQKVWFPAT
;
A
#
# COMPACT_ATOMS: atom_id res chain seq x y z
N MET A 1 32.73 -26.66 -18.00
CA MET A 1 31.89 -25.57 -18.52
C MET A 1 30.60 -25.55 -17.70
N LEU A 2 30.49 -24.63 -16.73
CA LEU A 2 29.28 -24.44 -15.93
C LEU A 2 28.56 -23.22 -16.51
N VAL A 3 27.47 -23.49 -17.24
CA VAL A 3 26.66 -22.46 -17.89
C VAL A 3 25.84 -21.77 -16.81
N ASN A 4 26.30 -20.57 -16.41
CA ASN A 4 25.49 -19.61 -15.68
C ASN A 4 24.29 -19.22 -16.56
N SER A 5 23.13 -19.82 -16.33
CA SER A 5 21.86 -19.33 -16.84
C SER A 5 21.45 -18.07 -16.06
N GLN A 6 22.14 -16.95 -16.33
CA GLN A 6 21.59 -15.64 -15.98
C GLN A 6 20.45 -15.36 -16.96
N LEU A 7 19.24 -15.80 -16.61
CA LEU A 7 18.04 -15.24 -17.19
C LEU A 7 18.02 -13.76 -16.81
N LEU A 8 18.36 -12.92 -17.79
CA LEU A 8 18.04 -11.49 -17.85
C LEU A 8 16.53 -11.32 -17.86
N GLY A 9 15.91 -11.59 -16.72
CA GLY A 9 14.51 -11.30 -16.43
C GLY A 9 14.42 -9.98 -15.69
N THR A 10 14.74 -8.86 -16.34
CA THR A 10 14.26 -7.55 -15.91
C THR A 10 13.05 -7.15 -16.75
N PRO A 11 11.81 -7.58 -16.42
CA PRO A 11 10.61 -6.93 -16.93
C PRO A 11 10.42 -5.63 -16.14
N GLY A 12 11.33 -4.67 -16.31
CA GLY A 12 11.42 -3.48 -15.46
C GLY A 12 11.46 -2.16 -16.20
N SER A 13 11.98 -2.12 -17.44
CA SER A 13 12.24 -0.87 -18.16
C SER A 13 11.10 -0.43 -19.10
N SER A 14 10.26 -1.35 -19.59
CA SER A 14 9.14 -1.04 -20.51
C SER A 14 7.77 -0.92 -19.85
N GLN A 15 7.68 -1.12 -18.53
CA GLN A 15 6.39 -1.01 -17.82
C GLN A 15 6.10 0.44 -17.47
N ASN A 16 4.95 0.95 -17.91
CA ASN A 16 4.46 2.26 -17.49
C ASN A 16 4.37 2.31 -15.96
N LEU A 17 4.65 3.47 -15.35
CA LEU A 17 4.62 3.65 -13.89
C LEU A 17 3.32 3.10 -13.29
N TRP A 18 2.20 3.33 -13.98
CA TRP A 18 0.87 2.77 -13.67
C TRP A 18 0.86 1.23 -13.58
N GLN A 19 1.39 0.51 -14.56
CA GLN A 19 1.43 -0.97 -14.55
C GLN A 19 2.27 -1.50 -13.37
N ARG A 20 3.38 -0.83 -13.03
CA ARG A 20 4.16 -1.13 -11.83
C ARG A 20 3.39 -0.76 -10.55
N LEU A 21 2.47 0.18 -10.63
CA LEU A 21 1.61 0.54 -9.51
C LEU A 21 0.50 -0.51 -9.27
N VAL A 22 -0.04 -1.16 -10.29
CA VAL A 22 -1.17 -2.10 -10.08
C VAL A 22 -0.74 -3.49 -9.54
N LYS A 23 0.53 -3.90 -9.71
CA LYS A 23 1.01 -5.25 -9.31
C LYS A 23 1.23 -5.49 -7.81
N ARG A 24 1.24 -4.47 -6.94
CA ARG A 24 1.52 -4.70 -5.49
C ARG A 24 0.23 -4.95 -4.74
N MET A 25 0.17 -6.08 -4.03
CA MET A 25 -0.99 -6.51 -3.24
C MET A 25 -1.33 -5.60 -2.05
N THR A 26 -0.43 -4.68 -1.67
CA THR A 26 -0.58 -3.77 -0.52
C THR A 26 -1.18 -2.42 -0.92
N ARG A 27 -2.19 -2.48 -1.79
CA ARG A 27 -2.86 -1.31 -2.37
C ARG A 27 -4.35 -1.54 -2.48
N PHE A 28 -5.10 -0.45 -2.45
CA PHE A 28 -6.51 -0.45 -2.80
C PHE A 28 -6.97 0.94 -3.23
N PHE A 29 -8.01 0.98 -4.05
CA PHE A 29 -8.72 2.21 -4.37
C PHE A 29 -9.78 2.47 -3.31
N THR A 30 -10.04 3.75 -3.05
CA THR A 30 -11.17 4.18 -2.22
C THR A 30 -12.31 4.68 -3.11
N LYS A 31 -13.53 4.68 -2.57
CA LYS A 31 -14.72 5.29 -3.20
C LYS A 31 -14.91 6.76 -2.81
N LEU A 32 -14.00 7.31 -1.98
CA LEU A 32 -14.13 8.60 -1.34
C LEU A 32 -13.10 9.59 -1.89
N ASP A 33 -13.39 10.87 -1.69
CA ASP A 33 -12.47 11.97 -1.97
C ASP A 33 -11.19 11.88 -1.11
N ALA A 34 -10.14 12.62 -1.50
CA ALA A 34 -8.84 12.60 -0.82
C ALA A 34 -8.94 12.91 0.69
N ASP A 35 -9.68 13.96 1.06
CA ASP A 35 -9.79 14.41 2.45
C ASP A 35 -10.55 13.40 3.32
N LYS A 36 -11.67 12.89 2.83
CA LYS A 36 -12.47 11.86 3.53
C LYS A 36 -11.67 10.57 3.67
N SER A 37 -10.97 10.15 2.62
CA SER A 37 -10.08 8.98 2.65
C SER A 37 -8.97 9.13 3.69
N TYR A 38 -8.34 10.31 3.74
CA TYR A 38 -7.30 10.61 4.72
C TYR A 38 -7.85 10.55 6.15
N GLN A 39 -9.02 11.13 6.40
CA GLN A 39 -9.65 11.14 7.72
C GLN A 39 -10.05 9.73 8.17
N CYS A 40 -10.71 8.93 7.32
CA CYS A 40 -11.05 7.55 7.64
C CYS A 40 -9.82 6.68 7.92
N LEU A 41 -8.74 6.87 7.15
CA LEU A 41 -7.46 6.22 7.41
C LEU A 41 -6.97 6.60 8.80
N LYS A 42 -6.81 7.90 9.08
CA LYS A 42 -6.28 8.42 10.35
C LYS A 42 -7.04 7.84 11.55
N GLU A 43 -8.37 7.91 11.54
CA GLU A 43 -9.21 7.36 12.61
C GLU A 43 -9.04 5.85 12.79
N THR A 44 -8.89 5.11 11.69
CA THR A 44 -8.64 3.67 11.74
C THR A 44 -7.29 3.36 12.35
N PHE A 45 -6.25 4.12 12.04
CA PHE A 45 -4.93 3.96 12.64
C PHE A 45 -4.93 4.29 14.13
N GLU A 46 -5.60 5.36 14.53
CA GLU A 46 -5.76 5.73 15.94
C GLU A 46 -6.52 4.65 16.73
N LYS A 47 -7.63 4.13 16.19
CA LYS A 47 -8.38 3.01 16.79
C LYS A 47 -7.57 1.72 16.90
N LEU A 48 -6.59 1.51 16.03
CA LEU A 48 -5.68 0.37 16.08
C LEU A 48 -4.46 0.61 16.98
N GLY A 49 -4.31 1.80 17.56
CA GLY A 49 -3.18 2.19 18.40
C GLY A 49 -1.89 2.42 17.62
N TYR A 50 -1.96 2.68 16.31
CA TYR A 50 -0.78 2.93 15.49
C TYR A 50 -0.42 4.41 15.55
N GLN A 51 0.87 4.70 15.53
CA GLN A 51 1.36 6.07 15.52
C GLN A 51 1.27 6.64 14.12
N TRP A 52 0.61 7.79 13.96
CA TRP A 52 0.36 8.46 12.70
C TRP A 52 1.17 9.76 12.60
N LYS A 53 2.12 9.83 11.64
CA LYS A 53 2.92 11.04 11.40
C LYS A 53 2.79 11.48 9.95
N LYS A 54 2.16 12.63 9.72
CA LYS A 54 2.14 13.27 8.39
C LYS A 54 3.57 13.66 8.02
N SER A 55 4.06 13.20 6.87
CA SER A 55 5.42 13.52 6.38
C SER A 55 5.36 14.60 5.31
N CYS A 56 4.52 14.42 4.30
CA CYS A 56 4.28 15.39 3.22
C CYS A 56 2.77 15.49 2.95
N MET A 57 2.37 16.34 2.00
CA MET A 57 0.96 16.57 1.67
C MET A 57 0.18 15.26 1.45
N ASN A 58 0.76 14.33 0.69
CA ASN A 58 0.13 13.06 0.32
C ASN A 58 0.85 11.82 0.88
N GLN A 59 1.76 12.01 1.83
CA GLN A 59 2.54 10.92 2.43
C GLN A 59 2.43 10.93 3.95
N VAL A 60 2.15 9.74 4.49
CA VAL A 60 2.05 9.50 5.92
C VAL A 60 2.99 8.38 6.31
N THR A 61 3.70 8.55 7.41
CA THR A 61 4.47 7.49 8.06
C THR A 61 3.65 6.92 9.21
N VAL A 62 3.47 5.61 9.23
CA VAL A 62 2.79 4.87 10.28
C VAL A 62 3.78 3.95 10.98
N SER A 63 3.82 3.99 12.31
CA SER A 63 4.63 3.06 13.11
C SER A 63 3.81 2.30 14.14
N THR A 64 4.10 1.01 14.28
CA THR A 64 3.49 0.09 15.24
C THR A 64 4.51 -0.96 15.66
N THR A 65 4.12 -1.90 16.52
CA THR A 65 4.93 -3.06 16.89
C THR A 65 4.27 -4.33 16.35
N ASP A 66 5.09 -5.28 15.90
CA ASP A 66 4.61 -6.61 15.52
C ASP A 66 4.32 -7.48 16.76
N ARG A 67 3.81 -8.69 16.55
CA ARG A 67 3.54 -9.66 17.64
C ARG A 67 4.77 -10.09 18.44
N ARG A 68 5.99 -9.88 17.92
CA ARG A 68 7.27 -10.15 18.59
C ARG A 68 7.85 -8.89 19.22
N ASN A 69 7.05 -7.82 19.30
CA ASN A 69 7.42 -6.50 19.82
C ASN A 69 8.54 -5.80 19.02
N ASN A 70 8.75 -6.19 17.77
CA ASN A 70 9.67 -5.49 16.86
C ASN A 70 8.98 -4.28 16.24
N LYS A 71 9.77 -3.24 15.97
CA LYS A 71 9.27 -2.03 15.29
C LYS A 71 8.88 -2.35 13.84
N LEU A 72 7.64 -2.02 13.50
CA LEU A 72 7.10 -2.07 12.14
C LEU A 72 6.74 -0.65 11.70
N ILE A 73 7.36 -0.19 10.61
CA ILE A 73 7.16 1.14 10.06
C ILE A 73 6.84 1.02 8.58
N PHE A 74 5.77 1.66 8.13
CA PHE A 74 5.40 1.71 6.73
C PHE A 74 4.89 3.10 6.35
N LYS A 75 5.03 3.44 5.08
CA LYS A 75 4.57 4.69 4.50
C LYS A 75 3.32 4.45 3.67
N ILE A 76 2.41 5.39 3.75
CA ILE A 76 1.18 5.42 2.98
C ILE A 76 1.26 6.61 2.04
N ASN A 77 1.07 6.36 0.74
CA ASN A 77 0.94 7.41 -0.25
C ASN A 77 -0.50 7.43 -0.78
N LEU A 78 -1.13 8.60 -0.78
CA LEU A 78 -2.42 8.82 -1.41
C LEU A 78 -2.17 9.40 -2.80
N VAL A 79 -2.56 8.68 -3.84
CA VAL A 79 -2.34 9.08 -5.23
C VAL A 79 -3.69 9.19 -5.92
N GLU A 80 -3.99 10.35 -6.48
CA GLU A 80 -5.18 10.57 -7.29
C GLU A 80 -4.97 9.97 -8.70
N MET A 81 -5.92 9.15 -9.14
CA MET A 81 -5.92 8.44 -10.42
C MET A 81 -7.35 8.41 -10.97
N ASP A 82 -7.62 9.09 -12.09
CA ASP A 82 -8.92 9.09 -12.79
C ASP A 82 -10.13 9.20 -11.83
N GLU A 83 -10.15 10.30 -11.05
CA GLU A 83 -11.19 10.62 -10.06
C GLU A 83 -11.28 9.65 -8.86
N LYS A 84 -10.29 8.77 -8.69
CA LYS A 84 -10.20 7.84 -7.56
C LYS A 84 -8.90 8.01 -6.81
N ILE A 85 -8.93 7.74 -5.50
CA ILE A 85 -7.72 7.77 -4.68
C ILE A 85 -7.19 6.36 -4.48
N LEU A 86 -5.99 6.10 -5.01
CA LEU A 86 -5.19 4.93 -4.72
C LEU A 86 -4.43 5.12 -3.41
N VAL A 87 -4.65 4.22 -2.47
CA VAL A 87 -3.89 4.17 -1.21
C VAL A 87 -2.80 3.11 -1.36
N ASP A 88 -1.54 3.54 -1.37
CA ASP A 88 -0.36 2.70 -1.56
C ASP A 88 0.44 2.54 -0.27
N PHE A 89 0.49 1.32 0.26
CA PHE A 89 1.27 0.99 1.45
C PHE A 89 2.65 0.45 1.06
N ARG A 90 3.70 1.02 1.64
CA ARG A 90 5.08 0.62 1.44
C ARG A 90 5.78 0.36 2.76
N LEU A 91 6.32 -0.84 2.92
CA LEU A 91 7.17 -1.17 4.05
C LEU A 91 8.39 -0.24 4.07
N SER A 92 8.69 0.32 5.24
CA SER A 92 9.90 1.11 5.50
C SER A 92 10.86 0.36 6.42
N LYS A 93 10.36 -0.34 7.44
CA LYS A 93 11.15 -1.14 8.40
C LYS A 93 10.28 -2.23 9.03
N GLY A 94 10.85 -3.40 9.29
CA GLY A 94 10.19 -4.51 9.97
C GLY A 94 9.97 -5.73 9.08
N ASP A 95 9.22 -6.71 9.57
CA ASP A 95 8.93 -7.94 8.84
C ASP A 95 7.90 -7.74 7.73
N GLY A 96 8.17 -8.31 6.56
CA GLY A 96 7.32 -8.18 5.38
C GLY A 96 5.99 -8.95 5.47
N LEU A 97 5.95 -10.06 6.21
CA LEU A 97 4.71 -10.81 6.41
C LEU A 97 3.82 -10.12 7.44
N GLU A 98 4.37 -9.65 8.56
CA GLU A 98 3.66 -8.81 9.53
C GLU A 98 3.11 -7.55 8.87
N PHE A 99 3.90 -6.87 8.02
CA PHE A 99 3.42 -5.75 7.21
C PHE A 99 2.18 -6.11 6.39
N LYS A 100 2.21 -7.23 5.66
CA LYS A 100 1.06 -7.68 4.87
C LYS A 100 -0.14 -8.06 5.74
N ARG A 101 0.07 -8.66 6.91
CA ARG A 101 -0.99 -8.95 7.89
C ARG A 101 -1.66 -7.67 8.38
N HIS A 102 -0.87 -6.67 8.77
CA HIS A 102 -1.40 -5.36 9.16
C HIS A 102 -2.14 -4.69 8.01
N PHE A 103 -1.61 -4.73 6.78
CA PHE A 103 -2.30 -4.22 5.60
C PHE A 103 -3.69 -4.88 5.42
N LEU A 104 -3.78 -6.21 5.48
CA LEU A 104 -5.07 -6.91 5.36
C LEU A 104 -6.02 -6.56 6.51
N LYS A 105 -5.52 -6.44 7.74
CA LYS A 105 -6.30 -6.00 8.90
C LYS A 105 -6.89 -4.59 8.70
N ILE A 106 -6.06 -3.65 8.25
CA ILE A 106 -6.48 -2.27 7.95
C ILE A 106 -7.51 -2.26 6.81
N LYS A 107 -7.21 -2.96 5.71
CA LYS A 107 -8.12 -3.06 4.55
C LYS A 107 -9.48 -3.66 4.94
N GLY A 108 -9.51 -4.65 5.83
CA GLY A 108 -10.76 -5.21 6.35
C GLY A 108 -11.58 -4.21 7.17
N LYS A 109 -10.91 -3.38 7.99
CA LYS A 109 -11.55 -2.30 8.78
C LYS A 109 -12.07 -1.15 7.92
N LEU A 110 -11.52 -0.97 6.71
CA LEU A 110 -11.89 0.04 5.73
C LEU A 110 -12.72 -0.55 4.57
N SER A 111 -13.32 -1.72 4.76
CA SER A 111 -14.02 -2.45 3.69
C SER A 111 -15.20 -1.69 3.10
N ASP A 112 -15.83 -0.81 3.88
CA ASP A 112 -16.87 0.13 3.49
C ASP A 112 -16.39 1.13 2.43
N ILE A 113 -15.21 1.72 2.66
CA ILE A 113 -14.63 2.74 1.78
C ILE A 113 -13.80 2.16 0.64
N VAL A 114 -13.34 0.90 0.75
CA VAL A 114 -12.56 0.22 -0.28
C VAL A 114 -13.43 -0.04 -1.51
N SER A 115 -12.95 0.40 -2.68
CA SER A 115 -13.57 0.11 -3.96
C SER A 115 -13.33 -1.36 -4.34
N SER A 116 -14.41 -2.07 -4.69
CA SER A 116 -14.37 -3.46 -5.14
C SER A 116 -13.96 -3.62 -6.61
N GLN A 117 -13.54 -2.53 -7.26
CA GLN A 117 -13.21 -2.56 -8.67
C GLN A 117 -12.12 -3.60 -8.92
N LYS A 118 -12.48 -4.70 -9.58
CA LYS A 118 -11.52 -5.62 -10.19
C LYS A 118 -10.72 -4.74 -11.14
N VAL A 119 -9.46 -4.52 -10.83
CA VAL A 119 -8.61 -3.75 -11.74
C VAL A 119 -8.54 -4.57 -13.02
N TRP A 120 -9.25 -4.11 -14.05
CA TRP A 120 -9.18 -4.73 -15.35
C TRP A 120 -7.82 -4.36 -15.91
N PHE A 121 -6.94 -5.36 -15.96
CA PHE A 121 -5.70 -5.22 -16.69
C PHE A 121 -6.05 -5.48 -18.16
N PRO A 122 -5.75 -4.56 -19.09
CA PRO A 122 -5.61 -4.98 -20.47
C PRO A 122 -4.50 -6.03 -20.48
N ALA A 123 -4.83 -7.24 -20.92
CA ALA A 123 -3.84 -8.23 -21.28
C ALA A 123 -3.08 -7.67 -22.47
N THR A 124 -1.83 -7.24 -22.27
CA THR A 124 -0.84 -7.14 -23.34
C THR A 124 -0.23 -8.51 -23.55
#